data_AF-A0A386JM61-F1
#
_entry.id   AF-A0A386JM61-F1
#
_cell.length_a   1.000
_cell.length_b   1.000
_cell.length_c   1.000
_cell.angle_alpha   90.00
_cell.angle_beta   90.00
_cell.angle_gamma   90.00
#
_symmetry.space_group_name_H-M   'P 1'
#
loop_
_entity.id
_entity.type
_entity.pdbx_description
1 polymer ?
#
loop_
_entity_poly.entity_id
_entity_poly.type
_entity_poly.pdbx_seq_one_letter_code
_entity_poly.pdbx_strand_id
1 'polypeptide(L)'
;MAVTKKPDLSDPILRAKLAKGMGHNYYGEPAWPNDLLYMFPVVILGTFACVIGLAVLDPAVIGEPANPFATPLEILPEWYFYPVFQILRTVPNKLLGVVLMAGVPAGLLFVPFIECGWLPSDCFPLGEPSAYYFISKF
;
A
#
# COMPACT_ATOMS: atom_id res chain seq x y z
N MET A 1 29.99 -7.35 8.44
CA MET A 1 30.19 -6.55 7.21
C MET A 1 29.51 -7.30 6.08
N ALA A 2 28.56 -6.68 5.38
CA ALA A 2 27.88 -7.30 4.25
C ALA A 2 28.75 -7.30 2.98
N VAL A 3 28.57 -8.31 2.13
CA VAL A 3 29.24 -8.39 0.82
C VAL A 3 28.49 -7.47 -0.14
N THR A 4 29.00 -6.26 -0.34
CA THR A 4 28.37 -5.26 -1.22
C THR A 4 29.15 -5.13 -2.54
N LYS A 5 28.45 -5.25 -3.66
CA LYS A 5 28.99 -4.99 -5.01
C LYS A 5 28.82 -3.51 -5.33
N LYS A 6 29.92 -2.83 -5.69
CA LYS A 6 29.88 -1.44 -6.17
C LYS A 6 29.34 -1.37 -7.61
N PRO A 7 28.68 -0.26 -8.02
CA PRO A 7 28.24 -0.06 -9.40
C PRO A 7 29.43 0.02 -10.36
N ASP A 8 29.35 -0.70 -11.48
CA ASP A 8 30.36 -0.64 -12.55
C ASP A 8 30.06 0.49 -13.53
N LEU A 9 30.62 1.67 -13.24
CA LEU A 9 30.43 2.86 -14.09
C LEU A 9 31.24 2.80 -15.39
N SER A 10 32.06 1.76 -15.60
CA SER A 10 32.76 1.58 -16.87
C SER A 10 31.87 0.95 -17.94
N ASP A 11 30.82 0.24 -17.55
CA ASP A 11 29.86 -0.39 -18.47
C ASP A 11 28.92 0.66 -19.11
N PRO A 12 28.98 0.87 -20.44
CA PRO A 12 28.09 1.79 -21.13
C PRO A 12 26.62 1.38 -21.04
N ILE A 13 26.30 0.09 -20.89
CA ILE A 13 24.92 -0.41 -20.78
C ILE A 13 24.33 0.00 -19.44
N LEU A 14 25.07 -0.19 -18.35
CA LEU A 14 24.61 0.24 -17.02
C LEU A 14 24.40 1.76 -16.97
N ARG A 15 25.33 2.54 -17.53
CA ARG A 15 25.17 4.01 -17.61
C ARG A 15 23.94 4.44 -18.39
N ALA A 16 23.66 3.79 -19.52
CA ALA A 16 22.48 4.08 -20.32
C ALA A 16 21.17 3.74 -19.58
N LYS A 17 21.17 2.69 -18.73
CA LYS A 17 20.03 2.34 -17.87
C LYS A 17 19.86 3.34 -16.72
N LEU A 18 20.95 3.70 -16.05
CA LEU A 18 20.94 4.67 -14.95
C LEU A 18 20.46 6.06 -15.41
N ALA A 19 20.86 6.48 -16.61
CA ALA A 19 20.36 7.73 -17.21
C ALA A 19 18.84 7.75 -17.42
N LYS A 20 18.19 6.59 -17.45
CA LYS A 20 16.73 6.43 -17.53
C LYS A 20 16.08 6.12 -16.17
N GLY A 21 16.81 6.24 -15.06
CA GLY A 21 16.32 5.88 -13.72
C GLY A 21 16.16 4.38 -13.48
N MET A 22 16.78 3.53 -14.31
CA MET A 22 16.71 2.07 -14.22
C MET A 22 18.08 1.46 -13.88
N GLY A 23 18.11 0.17 -13.53
CA GLY A 23 19.36 -0.56 -13.31
C GLY A 23 19.96 -0.39 -11.92
N HIS A 24 19.19 0.12 -10.96
CA HIS A 24 19.59 0.20 -9.56
C HIS A 24 19.72 -1.17 -8.86
N ASN A 25 19.34 -2.26 -9.54
CA ASN A 25 19.46 -3.64 -9.08
C ASN A 25 20.79 -4.33 -9.45
N TYR A 26 21.71 -3.66 -10.16
CA TYR A 26 22.98 -4.26 -10.62
C TYR A 26 24.14 -4.19 -9.61
N TYR A 27 23.93 -3.48 -8.52
CA TYR A 27 24.87 -3.22 -7.43
C TYR A 27 24.16 -3.36 -6.09
N GLY A 28 24.91 -3.40 -4.99
CA GLY A 28 24.40 -3.68 -3.65
C GLY A 28 24.64 -5.14 -3.24
N GLU A 29 23.77 -5.66 -2.40
CA GLU A 29 23.86 -7.04 -1.92
C GLU A 29 23.28 -8.02 -2.96
N PRO A 30 23.88 -9.20 -3.16
CA PRO A 30 23.30 -10.21 -4.03
C PRO A 30 21.94 -10.68 -3.51
N ALA A 31 20.88 -10.49 -4.30
CA ALA A 31 19.53 -10.92 -3.94
C ALA A 31 19.47 -12.43 -3.65
N TRP A 32 20.21 -13.24 -4.41
CA TRP A 32 20.41 -14.65 -4.13
C TRP A 32 21.82 -14.91 -3.57
N PRO A 33 21.96 -15.70 -2.50
CA PRO A 33 20.91 -16.30 -1.67
C PRO A 33 20.44 -15.38 -0.52
N ASN A 34 21.11 -14.25 -0.30
CA ASN A 34 21.02 -13.50 0.96
C ASN A 34 19.60 -13.04 1.29
N ASP A 35 18.93 -12.36 0.37
CA ASP A 35 17.57 -11.87 0.61
C ASP A 35 16.54 -12.96 0.30
N LEU A 36 16.62 -13.55 -0.88
CA LEU A 36 15.58 -14.45 -1.38
C LEU A 36 15.49 -15.77 -0.61
N LEU A 37 16.62 -16.34 -0.20
CA LEU A 37 16.63 -17.63 0.48
C LEU A 37 16.63 -17.51 2.00
N TYR A 38 17.27 -16.47 2.56
CA TYR A 38 17.36 -16.34 4.01
C TYR A 38 16.35 -15.33 4.57
N MET A 39 16.27 -14.13 4.03
CA MET A 39 15.38 -13.09 4.58
C MET A 39 13.90 -13.36 4.26
N PHE A 40 13.58 -13.77 3.03
CA PHE A 40 12.19 -13.93 2.60
C PHE A 40 11.45 -15.00 3.42
N PRO A 41 12.01 -16.21 3.65
CA PRO A 41 11.34 -17.19 4.50
C PRO A 41 11.15 -16.73 5.94
N VAL A 42 12.07 -15.95 6.50
CA VAL A 42 11.92 -15.40 7.86
C VAL A 42 10.74 -14.44 7.92
N VAL A 43 10.58 -13.56 6.93
CA VAL A 43 9.44 -12.64 6.86
C VAL A 43 8.13 -13.42 6.67
N ILE A 44 8.13 -14.40 5.76
CA ILE A 44 6.96 -15.23 5.47
C ILE A 44 6.53 -15.99 6.73
N LEU A 45 7.45 -16.74 7.35
CA LEU A 45 7.13 -17.53 8.54
C LEU A 45 6.74 -16.63 9.72
N GLY A 46 7.36 -15.47 9.86
CA GLY A 46 7.00 -14.48 10.88
C GLY A 46 5.57 -13.95 10.72
N THR A 47 5.18 -13.54 9.51
CA THR A 47 3.81 -13.07 9.25
C THR A 47 2.78 -14.18 9.44
N PHE A 48 3.06 -15.39 8.95
CA PHE A 48 2.19 -16.54 9.17
C PHE A 48 2.04 -16.89 10.65
N ALA A 49 3.13 -16.88 11.42
CA ALA A 49 3.09 -17.16 12.85
C ALA A 49 2.22 -16.14 13.60
N CYS A 50 2.31 -14.85 13.26
CA CYS A 50 1.46 -13.81 13.83
C CYS A 50 -0.03 -14.03 13.48
N VAL A 51 -0.35 -14.32 12.21
CA VAL A 51 -1.73 -14.54 11.78
C VAL A 51 -2.33 -15.78 12.44
N ILE A 52 -1.59 -16.89 12.49
CA ILE A 52 -2.04 -18.12 13.16
C ILE A 52 -2.17 -17.88 14.66
N GLY A 53 -1.22 -17.18 15.28
CA GLY A 53 -1.29 -16.81 16.70
C GLY A 53 -2.57 -16.03 17.03
N LEU A 54 -2.90 -15.01 16.23
CA LEU A 54 -4.14 -14.26 16.40
C LEU A 54 -5.39 -15.13 16.20
N ALA A 55 -5.41 -15.97 15.15
CA ALA A 55 -6.56 -16.84 14.86
C ALA A 55 -6.83 -17.89 15.95
N VAL A 56 -5.78 -18.34 16.66
CA VAL A 56 -5.91 -19.29 17.77
C VAL A 56 -6.33 -18.58 19.06
N LEU A 57 -5.77 -17.39 19.33
CA LEU A 57 -6.04 -16.64 20.55
C LEU A 57 -7.40 -15.93 20.53
N ASP A 58 -7.88 -15.53 19.36
CA ASP A 58 -9.17 -14.87 19.14
C ASP A 58 -9.89 -15.48 17.91
N PRO A 59 -10.56 -16.63 18.08
CA PRO A 59 -11.23 -17.30 16.98
C PRO A 59 -12.45 -16.51 16.49
N ALA A 60 -12.71 -16.56 15.19
CA ALA A 60 -13.83 -15.86 14.58
C ALA A 60 -15.18 -16.30 15.16
N VAL A 61 -16.01 -15.32 15.55
CA VAL A 61 -17.35 -15.56 16.08
C VAL A 61 -18.33 -15.81 14.95
N ILE A 62 -19.17 -16.84 15.09
CA ILE A 62 -20.26 -17.12 14.16
C ILE A 62 -21.50 -16.34 14.62
N GLY A 63 -22.03 -15.47 13.76
CA GLY A 63 -23.23 -14.68 14.02
C GLY A 63 -24.54 -15.44 13.80
N GLU A 64 -25.65 -14.76 14.07
CA GLU A 64 -27.00 -15.26 13.81
C GLU A 64 -27.28 -15.39 12.30
N PRO A 65 -28.17 -16.31 11.88
CA PRO A 65 -28.57 -16.43 10.48
C PRO A 65 -29.25 -15.15 9.99
N ALA A 66 -29.03 -14.80 8.73
CA ALA A 66 -29.57 -13.57 8.13
C ALA A 66 -31.11 -13.56 8.16
N ASN A 67 -31.68 -12.48 8.68
CA ASN A 67 -33.13 -12.25 8.73
C ASN A 67 -33.48 -10.94 7.98
N PRO A 68 -34.22 -10.99 6.86
CA PRO A 68 -34.56 -9.79 6.09
C PRO A 68 -35.56 -8.86 6.81
N PHE A 69 -36.26 -9.33 7.85
CA PHE A 69 -37.26 -8.54 8.58
C PHE A 69 -36.75 -7.93 9.89
N ALA A 70 -35.49 -8.20 10.26
CA ALA A 70 -34.88 -7.69 11.48
C ALA A 70 -33.52 -7.05 11.18
N THR A 71 -33.43 -5.73 11.33
CA THR A 71 -32.16 -5.00 11.23
C THR A 71 -31.49 -4.93 12.61
N PRO A 72 -30.22 -5.30 12.75
CA PRO A 72 -29.50 -5.17 14.02
C PRO A 72 -29.28 -3.70 14.38
N LEU A 73 -29.05 -3.42 15.67
CA LEU A 73 -28.87 -2.07 16.21
C LEU A 73 -27.60 -1.38 15.69
N GLU A 74 -26.52 -2.14 15.50
CA GLU A 74 -25.24 -1.65 15.02
C GLU A 74 -24.90 -2.34 13.69
N ILE A 75 -24.80 -1.56 12.60
CA ILE A 75 -24.44 -2.04 11.26
C ILE A 75 -23.14 -1.34 10.86
N LEU A 76 -22.04 -2.09 10.92
CA LEU A 76 -20.70 -1.62 10.57
C LEU A 76 -20.11 -2.54 9.49
N PRO A 77 -19.44 -1.98 8.47
CA PRO A 77 -18.70 -2.78 7.51
C PRO A 77 -17.34 -3.22 8.11
N GLU A 78 -16.47 -3.79 7.30
CA GLU A 78 -15.10 -4.07 7.71
C GLU A 78 -14.28 -2.78 7.88
N TRP A 79 -13.24 -2.85 8.71
CA TRP A 79 -12.49 -1.68 9.20
C TRP A 79 -11.88 -0.82 8.08
N TYR A 80 -11.41 -1.43 6.99
CA TYR A 80 -10.84 -0.71 5.85
C TYR A 80 -11.90 0.03 5.01
N PHE A 81 -13.19 -0.26 5.19
CA PHE A 81 -14.30 0.47 4.59
C PHE A 81 -14.84 1.61 5.46
N TYR A 82 -14.38 1.78 6.71
CA TYR A 82 -14.86 2.83 7.60
C TYR A 82 -14.78 4.25 7.00
N PRO A 83 -13.69 4.64 6.31
CA PRO A 83 -13.63 5.99 5.73
C PRO A 83 -14.68 6.20 4.63
N VAL A 84 -14.91 5.20 3.79
CA VAL A 84 -15.92 5.25 2.73
C VAL A 84 -17.34 5.24 3.32
N PHE A 85 -17.58 4.41 4.33
CA PHE A 85 -18.86 4.35 5.03
C PHE A 85 -19.19 5.68 5.72
N GLN A 86 -18.20 6.35 6.31
CA GLN A 86 -18.35 7.70 6.87
C GLN A 86 -18.78 8.72 5.83
N ILE A 87 -18.18 8.69 4.63
CA ILE A 87 -18.56 9.59 3.52
C ILE A 87 -20.01 9.32 3.10
N LEU A 88 -20.40 8.05 2.96
CA LEU A 88 -21.74 7.68 2.53
C LEU A 88 -22.85 8.08 3.51
N ARG A 89 -22.58 8.12 4.82
CA ARG A 89 -23.57 8.54 5.83
C ARG A 89 -23.60 10.03 6.13
N THR A 90 -22.51 10.76 5.84
CA THR A 90 -22.42 12.20 6.11
C THR A 90 -22.88 13.06 4.94
N VAL A 91 -22.76 12.58 3.70
CA VAL A 91 -23.15 13.34 2.50
C VAL A 91 -24.66 13.17 2.25
N PRO A 92 -25.45 14.26 2.24
CA PRO A 92 -26.91 14.16 2.09
C PRO A 92 -27.36 13.75 0.68
N ASN A 93 -26.55 14.02 -0.35
CA ASN A 93 -26.85 13.65 -1.73
C ASN A 93 -26.24 12.29 -2.08
N LYS A 94 -27.11 11.32 -2.42
CA LYS A 94 -26.73 9.94 -2.77
C LYS A 94 -25.77 9.87 -3.95
N LEU A 95 -25.99 10.68 -5.00
CA LEU A 95 -25.13 10.67 -6.18
C LEU A 95 -23.73 11.20 -5.85
N LEU A 96 -23.66 12.29 -5.07
CA LEU A 96 -22.39 12.88 -4.65
C LEU A 96 -21.59 11.91 -3.76
N GLY A 97 -22.25 11.20 -2.83
CA GLY A 97 -21.60 10.19 -2.00
C GLY A 97 -20.95 9.07 -2.83
N VAL A 98 -21.65 8.58 -3.86
CA VAL A 98 -21.11 7.55 -4.77
C VAL A 98 -19.94 8.08 -5.60
N VAL A 99 -20.02 9.33 -6.09
CA VAL A 99 -18.92 9.96 -6.84
C VAL A 99 -17.68 10.13 -5.97
N LEU A 100 -17.84 10.56 -4.71
CA LEU A 100 -16.71 10.70 -3.78
C LEU A 100 -16.07 9.36 -3.43
N MET A 101 -16.88 8.30 -3.25
CA MET A 101 -16.38 6.94 -3.05
C MET A 101 -15.54 6.46 -4.24
N ALA A 102 -16.05 6.63 -5.47
CA ALA A 102 -15.30 6.28 -6.68
C ALA A 102 -14.06 7.18 -6.89
N GLY A 103 -14.11 8.41 -6.37
CA GLY A 103 -13.02 9.38 -6.42
C GLY A 103 -11.76 8.92 -5.67
N VAL A 104 -11.86 8.08 -4.64
CA VAL A 104 -10.70 7.59 -3.87
C VAL A 104 -9.73 6.78 -4.74
N PRO A 105 -10.11 5.65 -5.36
CA PRO A 105 -9.21 4.90 -6.24
C PRO A 105 -8.89 5.66 -7.53
N ALA A 106 -9.83 6.44 -8.07
CA ALA A 106 -9.57 7.25 -9.26
C ALA A 106 -8.48 8.31 -9.00
N GLY A 107 -8.56 9.01 -7.88
CA GLY A 107 -7.55 9.99 -7.46
C GLY A 107 -6.17 9.36 -7.28
N LEU A 108 -6.11 8.21 -6.59
CA LEU A 108 -4.85 7.46 -6.41
C LEU A 108 -4.21 7.04 -7.73
N LEU A 109 -5.01 6.69 -8.75
CA LEU A 109 -4.51 6.36 -10.08
C LEU A 109 -3.84 7.57 -10.77
N PHE A 110 -4.32 8.79 -10.52
CA PHE A 110 -3.77 10.01 -11.12
C PHE A 110 -2.57 10.58 -10.38
N VAL A 111 -2.23 10.10 -9.17
CA VAL A 111 -1.06 10.55 -8.37
C VAL A 111 0.24 10.65 -9.18
N PRO A 112 0.71 9.60 -9.89
CA PRO A 112 1.97 9.67 -10.62
C PRO A 112 1.97 10.71 -11.76
N PHE A 113 0.82 11.13 -12.26
CA PHE A 113 0.70 12.15 -13.31
C PHE A 113 0.60 13.57 -12.75
N ILE A 114 0.17 13.71 -11.49
CA ILE A 114 0.04 15.00 -10.81
C ILE A 114 1.37 15.39 -10.15
N GLU A 115 2.07 14.42 -9.55
CA GLU A 115 3.31 14.67 -8.81
C GLU A 115 4.56 14.65 -9.70
N CYS A 116 4.50 14.03 -10.87
CA CYS A 116 5.64 13.94 -11.78
C CYS A 116 5.54 15.05 -12.87
N GLY A 117 6.28 16.15 -12.66
CA GLY A 117 6.46 17.21 -13.67
C GLY A 117 7.43 16.83 -14.80
N TRP A 118 7.85 17.83 -15.60
CA TRP A 118 8.70 17.68 -16.80
C TRP A 118 10.14 17.17 -16.55
N LEU A 119 10.57 16.98 -15.29
CA LEU A 119 11.91 16.52 -14.93
C LEU A 119 11.84 15.22 -14.11
N PRO A 120 12.53 14.14 -14.54
CA PRO A 120 12.48 12.83 -13.87
C PRO A 120 13.12 12.80 -12.47
N SER A 121 13.85 13.86 -12.06
CA SER A 121 14.39 14.04 -10.70
C SER A 121 13.38 14.61 -9.71
N ASP A 122 12.29 15.18 -10.19
CA ASP A 122 11.33 15.95 -9.38
C ASP A 122 10.14 15.11 -8.93
N CYS A 123 10.18 13.79 -9.17
CA CYS A 123 9.35 12.81 -8.47
C CYS A 123 9.83 12.67 -6.99
N PHE A 124 10.08 13.81 -6.35
CA PHE A 124 10.39 13.95 -4.94
C PHE A 124 9.18 14.62 -4.31
N PRO A 125 8.65 14.09 -3.19
CA PRO A 125 7.33 14.47 -2.75
C PRO A 125 7.38 15.92 -2.24
N LEU A 126 6.68 16.83 -2.92
CA LEU A 126 5.95 17.89 -2.20
C LEU A 126 4.91 17.29 -1.22
N GLY A 127 4.77 15.96 -1.23
CA GLY A 127 3.80 15.13 -0.55
C GLY A 127 4.07 14.70 0.88
N GLU A 128 5.17 15.06 1.57
CA GLU A 128 5.26 14.69 2.99
C GLU A 128 4.11 15.30 3.82
N PRO A 129 3.96 16.64 3.94
CA PRO A 129 2.90 17.20 4.78
C PRO A 129 1.48 16.93 4.27
N SER A 130 1.24 16.87 2.96
CA SER A 130 -0.10 16.63 2.40
C SER A 130 -0.49 15.15 2.41
N ALA A 131 0.43 14.20 2.21
CA ALA A 131 0.15 12.77 2.38
C ALA A 131 -0.01 12.41 3.86
N TYR A 132 0.78 12.99 4.77
CA TYR A 132 0.53 12.85 6.22
C TYR A 132 -0.83 13.44 6.60
N TYR A 133 -1.22 14.57 6.03
CA TYR A 133 -2.53 15.16 6.30
C TYR A 133 -3.68 14.27 5.77
N PHE A 134 -3.51 13.67 4.59
CA PHE A 134 -4.42 12.67 4.05
C PHE A 134 -4.50 11.47 5.00
N ILE A 135 -3.38 10.79 5.28
CA ILE A 135 -3.31 9.63 6.17
C ILE A 135 -3.85 9.93 7.57
N SER A 136 -3.62 11.12 8.12
CA SER A 136 -4.13 11.53 9.45
C SER A 136 -5.64 11.79 9.50
N LYS A 137 -6.27 11.97 8.33
CA LYS A 137 -7.72 12.18 8.20
C LYS A 137 -8.49 10.93 7.76
N PHE A 138 -7.78 9.86 7.40
CA PHE A 138 -8.31 8.50 7.27
C PHE A 138 -8.16 7.75 8.59
#